data_AF-A0A536S396-F1
#
_entry.id   AF-A0A536S396-F1
#
_cell.length_a   1.000
_cell.length_b   1.000
_cell.length_c   1.000
_cell.angle_alpha   90.00
_cell.angle_beta   90.00
_cell.angle_gamma   90.00
#
_symmetry.space_group_name_H-M   'P 1'
#
loop_
_entity.id
_entity.type
_entity.pdbx_description
1 polymer ?
#
loop_
_entity_poly.entity_id
_entity_poly.type
_entity_poly.pdbx_seq_one_letter_code
_entity_poly.pdbx_strand_id
1 'polypeptide(L)'
;MQSLLPLASSLLSFAFAAMVLDQWRQRRRAFQLVWGIGLIWYGIATGTEFLGSTFGWSEPLYRTWYLIGAFLVPSYLGAGTLYLLQKTRFGYLVAASIALGGLFSLAATAKYPGSATGGYVTLAVALVAAASVAASTALHRDLQAHVAMAFLVAGTIVVALLVMTARLSGSGYMDPATHVPVAAAFPGYLRVSSVPFNAGGGLALVFGALYSAYIYMPKKRALAARLGVLAIAVNFFASLPGAVTALFRGKLNSRVPATMLIAVGALIPGVTSSLNRFGVTWSFFLGEFLGLVLIFAGFLVSEEMFRNVRIGTTIWSRGHSTSLESEVG
;
A
#
# COMPACT_ATOMS: atom_id res chain seq x y z
N MET A 1 15.70 -8.15 19.53
CA MET A 1 14.50 -7.36 19.16
C MET A 1 14.48 -6.98 17.68
N GLN A 2 15.59 -6.57 17.07
CA GLN A 2 15.63 -6.13 15.65
C GLN A 2 15.13 -7.18 14.64
N SER A 3 15.41 -8.46 14.84
CA SER A 3 14.92 -9.54 13.95
C SER A 3 13.52 -10.08 14.29
N LEU A 4 13.02 -9.84 15.49
CA LEU A 4 11.71 -10.34 15.93
C LEU A 4 10.55 -9.62 15.21
N LEU A 5 10.69 -8.32 14.98
CA LEU A 5 9.67 -7.51 14.32
C LEU A 5 9.45 -7.89 12.84
N PRO A 6 10.51 -8.11 12.02
CA PRO A 6 10.36 -8.68 10.69
C PRO A 6 9.70 -10.05 10.68
N LEU A 7 10.07 -10.95 11.61
CA LEU A 7 9.45 -12.27 11.72
C LEU A 7 7.96 -12.16 12.06
N ALA A 8 7.61 -11.34 13.06
CA ALA A 8 6.22 -11.10 13.45
C ALA A 8 5.41 -10.47 12.30
N SER A 9 6.00 -9.54 11.56
CA SER A 9 5.40 -8.93 10.37
C SER A 9 5.16 -9.97 9.28
N SER A 10 6.13 -10.85 9.03
CA SER A 10 6.03 -11.90 8.03
C SER A 10 4.89 -12.88 8.36
N LEU A 11 4.88 -13.40 9.59
CA LEU A 11 3.84 -14.31 10.07
C LEU A 11 2.45 -13.67 10.05
N LEU A 12 2.32 -12.43 10.55
CA LEU A 12 1.07 -11.70 10.54
C LEU A 12 0.57 -11.46 9.11
N SER A 13 1.47 -11.10 8.19
CA SER A 13 1.12 -10.85 6.79
C SER A 13 0.66 -12.12 6.08
N PHE A 14 1.31 -13.27 6.33
CA PHE A 14 0.86 -14.55 5.76
C PHE A 14 -0.49 -15.00 6.33
N ALA A 15 -0.71 -14.85 7.64
CA ALA A 15 -2.01 -15.13 8.25
C ALA A 15 -3.10 -14.24 7.66
N PHE A 16 -2.81 -12.94 7.52
CA PHE A 16 -3.73 -12.00 6.91
C PHE A 16 -4.00 -12.33 5.43
N ALA A 17 -2.97 -12.66 4.66
CA ALA A 17 -3.10 -13.09 3.27
C ALA A 17 -4.01 -14.32 3.14
N ALA A 18 -3.82 -15.32 4.01
CA ALA A 18 -4.65 -16.53 4.02
C ALA A 18 -6.13 -16.20 4.26
N MET A 19 -6.43 -15.30 5.20
CA MET A 19 -7.79 -14.84 5.48
C MET A 19 -8.42 -14.11 4.28
N VAL A 20 -7.67 -13.22 3.62
CA VAL A 20 -8.14 -12.50 2.43
C VAL A 20 -8.35 -13.45 1.24
N LEU A 21 -7.46 -14.41 1.04
CA LEU A 21 -7.54 -15.38 -0.05
C LEU A 21 -8.65 -16.42 0.15
N ASP A 22 -8.93 -16.82 1.40
CA ASP A 22 -10.10 -17.65 1.71
C ASP A 22 -11.40 -16.93 1.34
N GLN A 23 -11.51 -15.64 1.68
CA GLN A 23 -12.65 -14.85 1.26
C GLN A 23 -12.73 -14.66 -0.25
N TRP A 24 -11.59 -14.47 -0.93
CA TRP A 24 -11.55 -14.43 -2.40
C TRP A 24 -12.04 -15.75 -2.99
N ARG A 25 -11.65 -16.90 -2.45
CA ARG A 25 -12.11 -18.21 -2.93
C ARG A 25 -13.64 -18.32 -2.89
N GLN A 26 -14.27 -17.75 -1.86
CA GLN A 26 -15.71 -17.76 -1.66
C GLN A 26 -16.45 -16.71 -2.51
N ARG A 27 -15.98 -15.46 -2.54
CA ARG A 27 -16.69 -14.32 -3.17
C ARG A 27 -16.20 -13.97 -4.57
N ARG A 28 -15.03 -14.49 -4.97
CA ARG A 28 -14.36 -14.29 -6.27
C ARG A 28 -14.24 -12.81 -6.69
N ARG A 29 -14.01 -11.91 -5.74
CA ARG A 29 -13.81 -10.48 -6.03
C ARG A 29 -12.35 -10.20 -6.40
N ALA A 30 -12.10 -9.57 -7.55
CA ALA A 30 -10.76 -9.32 -8.07
C ALA A 30 -9.85 -8.56 -7.07
N PHE A 31 -10.38 -7.55 -6.37
CA PHE A 31 -9.59 -6.79 -5.40
C PHE A 31 -9.03 -7.64 -4.25
N GLN A 32 -9.77 -8.66 -3.80
CA GLN A 32 -9.32 -9.56 -2.72
C GLN A 32 -8.14 -10.42 -3.19
N LEU A 33 -8.16 -10.89 -4.43
CA LEU A 33 -7.02 -11.61 -5.00
C LEU A 33 -5.77 -10.74 -5.05
N VAL A 34 -5.90 -9.52 -5.58
CA VAL A 34 -4.76 -8.61 -5.74
C VAL A 34 -4.20 -8.18 -4.39
N TRP A 35 -5.06 -7.90 -3.40
CA TRP A 35 -4.61 -7.65 -2.03
C TRP A 35 -3.96 -8.86 -1.39
N GLY A 36 -4.51 -10.07 -1.56
CA GLY A 36 -3.90 -11.30 -1.06
C GLY A 36 -2.50 -11.53 -1.63
N ILE A 37 -2.30 -11.27 -2.93
CA ILE A 37 -0.98 -11.29 -3.58
C ILE A 37 -0.05 -10.24 -2.95
N GLY A 38 -0.52 -9.00 -2.78
CA GLY A 38 0.26 -7.93 -2.13
C GLY A 38 0.68 -8.27 -0.69
N LEU A 39 -0.18 -8.94 0.07
CA LEU A 39 0.11 -9.41 1.43
C LEU A 39 1.11 -10.57 1.46
N ILE A 40 1.04 -11.49 0.49
CA ILE A 40 2.08 -12.51 0.29
C ILE A 40 3.43 -11.85 0.02
N TRP A 41 3.47 -10.85 -0.87
CA TRP A 41 4.68 -10.05 -1.12
C TRP A 41 5.21 -9.41 0.17
N TYR A 42 4.34 -8.83 0.98
CA TYR A 42 4.74 -8.24 2.25
C TYR A 42 5.34 -9.29 3.18
N GLY A 43 4.71 -10.46 3.28
CA GLY A 43 5.17 -11.59 4.09
C GLY A 43 6.56 -12.08 3.66
N ILE A 44 6.80 -12.20 2.35
CA ILE A 44 8.10 -12.60 1.82
C ILE A 44 9.15 -11.50 2.06
N ALA A 45 8.83 -10.23 1.81
CA ALA A 45 9.76 -9.13 2.01
C ALA A 45 10.26 -9.07 3.47
N THR A 46 9.35 -9.00 4.44
CA THR A 46 9.73 -8.99 5.86
C THR A 46 10.33 -10.33 6.34
N GLY A 47 9.95 -11.45 5.72
CA GLY A 47 10.59 -12.74 5.95
C GLY A 47 12.05 -12.74 5.50
N THR A 48 12.37 -12.11 4.36
CA THR A 48 13.76 -11.98 3.90
C THR A 48 14.59 -11.08 4.80
N GLU A 49 14.00 -10.05 5.41
CA GLU A 49 14.66 -9.21 6.41
C GLU A 49 14.97 -9.97 7.69
N PHE A 50 14.02 -10.79 8.16
CA PHE A 50 14.27 -11.69 9.30
C PHE A 50 15.43 -12.65 8.99
N LEU A 51 15.38 -13.31 7.83
CA LEU A 51 16.42 -14.27 7.43
C LEU A 51 17.78 -13.59 7.30
N GLY A 52 17.83 -12.42 6.66
CA GLY A 52 19.06 -11.69 6.44
C GLY A 52 19.66 -11.12 7.72
N SER A 53 18.83 -10.61 8.62
CA SER A 53 19.27 -10.09 9.93
C SER A 53 19.67 -11.19 10.92
N THR A 54 19.12 -12.40 10.80
CA THR A 54 19.36 -13.50 11.77
C THR A 54 20.43 -14.46 11.30
N PHE A 55 20.43 -14.83 10.02
CA PHE A 55 21.30 -15.85 9.44
C PHE A 55 22.34 -15.27 8.47
N GLY A 56 22.33 -13.95 8.27
CA GLY A 56 23.22 -13.25 7.35
C GLY A 56 22.63 -13.08 5.95
N TRP A 57 23.11 -12.06 5.23
CA TRP A 57 22.63 -11.73 3.90
C TRP A 57 23.40 -12.47 2.81
N SER A 58 22.65 -13.15 1.95
CA SER A 58 23.15 -13.65 0.67
C SER A 58 22.61 -12.79 -0.47
N GLU A 59 23.28 -12.83 -1.62
CA GLU A 59 22.86 -12.10 -2.81
C GLU A 59 21.42 -12.45 -3.27
N PRO A 60 21.00 -13.73 -3.36
CA PRO A 60 19.62 -14.05 -3.74
C PRO A 60 18.58 -13.50 -2.75
N LEU A 61 18.90 -13.55 -1.45
CA LEU A 61 18.02 -13.03 -0.40
C LEU A 61 17.87 -11.51 -0.51
N TYR A 62 18.98 -10.81 -0.76
CA TYR A 62 19.01 -9.37 -0.97
C TYR A 62 18.24 -8.93 -2.23
N ARG A 63 18.39 -9.66 -3.33
CA ARG A 63 17.61 -9.42 -4.57
C ARG A 63 16.12 -9.63 -4.34
N THR A 64 15.75 -10.67 -3.60
CA THR A 64 14.36 -10.97 -3.25
C THR A 64 13.75 -9.87 -2.38
N TRP A 65 14.45 -9.46 -1.32
CA TRP A 65 14.07 -8.35 -0.45
C TRP A 65 13.80 -7.07 -1.26
N TYR A 66 14.75 -6.69 -2.11
CA TYR A 66 14.67 -5.45 -2.86
C TYR A 66 13.56 -5.48 -3.91
N LEU A 67 13.46 -6.55 -4.71
CA LEU A 67 12.40 -6.69 -5.71
C LEU A 67 11.03 -6.62 -5.05
N ILE A 68 10.80 -7.45 -4.04
CA ILE A 68 9.47 -7.62 -3.46
C ILE A 68 9.10 -6.39 -2.63
N GLY A 69 9.95 -5.98 -1.69
CA GLY A 69 9.69 -4.85 -0.80
C GLY A 69 9.62 -3.51 -1.53
N ALA A 70 10.61 -3.21 -2.38
CA ALA A 70 10.69 -1.90 -3.02
C ALA A 70 9.73 -1.74 -4.21
N PHE A 71 9.42 -2.82 -4.94
CA PHE A 71 8.54 -2.73 -6.11
C PHE A 71 7.16 -3.32 -5.88
N LEU A 72 7.03 -4.53 -5.32
CA LEU A 72 5.78 -5.28 -5.42
C LEU A 72 4.79 -4.99 -4.29
N VAL A 73 5.24 -4.79 -3.05
CA VAL A 73 4.32 -4.65 -1.91
C VAL A 73 3.36 -3.46 -2.08
N PRO A 74 3.82 -2.20 -2.20
CA PRO A 74 2.89 -1.07 -2.19
C PRO A 74 2.09 -0.98 -3.49
N SER A 75 2.69 -1.38 -4.61
CA SER A 75 2.07 -1.31 -5.93
C SER A 75 0.91 -2.30 -6.08
N TYR A 76 1.04 -3.53 -5.61
CA TYR A 76 -0.05 -4.51 -5.65
C TYR A 76 -1.14 -4.16 -4.63
N LEU A 77 -0.80 -3.70 -3.43
CA LEU A 77 -1.80 -3.24 -2.46
C LEU A 77 -2.58 -2.01 -2.97
N GLY A 78 -1.90 -1.07 -3.62
CA GLY A 78 -2.53 0.06 -4.32
C GLY A 78 -3.41 -0.39 -5.50
N ALA A 79 -2.95 -1.34 -6.31
CA ALA A 79 -3.73 -1.89 -7.41
C ALA A 79 -5.02 -2.59 -6.95
N GLY A 80 -4.97 -3.35 -5.85
CA GLY A 80 -6.17 -3.94 -5.25
C GLY A 80 -7.19 -2.88 -4.83
N THR A 81 -6.71 -1.73 -4.33
CA THR A 81 -7.57 -0.58 -3.98
C THR A 81 -8.23 0.04 -5.21
N LEU A 82 -7.52 0.11 -6.34
CA LEU A 82 -8.11 0.54 -7.60
C LEU A 82 -9.19 -0.44 -8.10
N TYR A 83 -8.96 -1.75 -7.98
CA TYR A 83 -9.98 -2.76 -8.29
C TYR A 83 -11.22 -2.65 -7.39
N LEU A 84 -11.03 -2.33 -6.10
CA LEU A 84 -12.15 -2.09 -5.18
C LEU A 84 -13.00 -0.88 -5.64
N LEU A 85 -12.32 0.19 -6.06
CA LEU A 85 -12.96 1.48 -6.41
C LEU A 85 -13.17 1.66 -7.92
N GLN A 86 -13.07 0.59 -8.72
CA GLN A 86 -13.06 0.65 -10.18
C GLN A 86 -14.32 1.26 -10.82
N LYS A 87 -15.44 1.32 -10.11
CA LYS A 87 -16.68 1.95 -10.61
C LYS A 87 -16.71 3.47 -10.39
N THR A 88 -15.74 4.01 -9.66
CA THR A 88 -15.66 5.41 -9.29
C THR A 88 -14.66 6.16 -10.19
N ARG A 89 -14.55 7.48 -9.99
CA ARG A 89 -13.53 8.32 -10.64
C ARG A 89 -12.17 8.26 -9.91
N PHE A 90 -11.98 7.29 -9.02
CA PHE A 90 -10.76 7.15 -8.21
C PHE A 90 -9.49 6.95 -9.05
N GLY A 91 -9.60 6.41 -10.27
CA GLY A 91 -8.47 6.26 -11.18
C GLY A 91 -7.75 7.56 -11.54
N TYR A 92 -8.40 8.73 -11.44
CA TYR A 92 -7.68 10.01 -11.55
C TYR A 92 -6.69 10.24 -10.40
N LEU A 93 -7.07 9.86 -9.16
CA LEU A 93 -6.16 9.92 -8.02
C LEU A 93 -5.03 8.89 -8.15
N VAL A 94 -5.31 7.71 -8.70
CA VAL A 94 -4.26 6.71 -8.97
C VAL A 94 -3.32 7.18 -10.07
N ALA A 95 -3.84 7.73 -11.17
CA ALA A 95 -3.03 8.34 -12.23
C ALA A 95 -2.12 9.46 -11.66
N ALA A 96 -2.68 10.35 -10.84
CA ALA A 96 -1.91 11.39 -10.16
C ALA A 96 -0.83 10.79 -9.24
N SER A 97 -1.14 9.71 -8.51
CA SER A 97 -0.19 9.02 -7.62
C SER A 97 0.97 8.40 -8.41
N ILE A 98 0.70 7.76 -9.56
CA ILE A 98 1.71 7.20 -10.45
C ILE A 98 2.59 8.32 -11.03
N ALA A 99 1.98 9.40 -11.51
CA ALA A 99 2.72 10.56 -12.05
C ALA A 99 3.62 11.21 -10.98
N LEU A 100 3.11 11.41 -9.77
CA LEU A 100 3.90 11.90 -8.63
C LEU A 100 5.03 10.93 -8.28
N GLY A 101 4.80 9.63 -8.31
CA GLY A 101 5.84 8.62 -8.15
C GLY A 101 6.96 8.74 -9.19
N GLY A 102 6.60 9.01 -10.46
CA GLY A 102 7.55 9.33 -11.53
C GLY A 102 8.35 10.61 -11.26
N LEU A 103 7.69 11.68 -10.79
CA LEU A 103 8.36 12.93 -10.43
C LEU A 103 9.32 12.76 -9.24
N PHE A 104 8.92 11.98 -8.23
CA PHE A 104 9.79 11.63 -7.12
C PHE A 104 10.98 10.77 -7.56
N SER A 105 10.81 9.90 -8.57
CA SER A 105 11.91 9.16 -9.19
C SER A 105 12.93 10.11 -9.83
N LEU A 106 12.46 11.10 -10.59
CA LEU A 106 13.34 12.12 -11.18
C LEU A 106 14.03 12.94 -10.09
N ALA A 107 13.32 13.39 -9.06
CA ALA A 107 13.94 14.11 -7.94
C ALA A 107 15.01 13.25 -7.22
N ALA A 108 14.80 11.94 -7.12
CA ALA A 108 15.74 11.02 -6.49
C ALA A 108 17.06 10.86 -7.28
N THR A 109 17.12 11.22 -8.57
CA THR A 109 18.37 11.13 -9.34
C THR A 109 19.46 12.02 -8.78
N ALA A 110 19.11 13.14 -8.14
CA ALA A 110 20.05 14.02 -7.46
C ALA A 110 20.84 13.31 -6.35
N LYS A 111 20.27 12.24 -5.75
CA LYS A 111 20.92 11.44 -4.71
C LYS A 111 21.80 10.32 -5.27
N TYR A 112 21.62 9.93 -6.53
CA TYR A 112 22.26 8.76 -7.13
C TYR A 112 22.96 9.14 -8.43
N PRO A 113 24.26 9.54 -8.38
CA PRO A 113 25.03 9.87 -9.58
C PRO A 113 24.97 8.76 -10.64
N GLY A 114 24.87 9.13 -11.91
CA GLY A 114 24.73 8.18 -13.02
C GLY A 114 23.33 7.56 -13.21
N SER A 115 22.33 7.95 -12.40
CA SER A 115 20.95 7.45 -12.52
C SER A 115 20.04 8.30 -13.42
N ALA A 116 20.53 9.40 -13.98
CA ALA A 116 19.72 10.39 -14.70
C ALA A 116 18.86 9.77 -15.81
N THR A 117 19.46 9.00 -16.71
CA THR A 117 18.73 8.29 -17.78
C THR A 117 17.65 7.38 -17.22
N GLY A 118 17.97 6.62 -16.16
CA GLY A 118 17.01 5.76 -15.47
C GLY A 118 15.83 6.54 -14.89
N GLY A 119 16.08 7.70 -14.29
CA GLY A 119 15.04 8.58 -13.75
C GLY A 119 14.14 9.16 -14.85
N TYR A 120 14.69 9.67 -15.95
CA TYR A 120 13.91 10.18 -17.07
C TYR A 120 13.06 9.10 -17.74
N VAL A 121 13.63 7.91 -17.98
CA VAL A 121 12.89 6.75 -18.53
C VAL A 121 11.76 6.36 -17.59
N THR A 122 12.05 6.28 -16.29
CA THR A 122 11.04 5.94 -15.27
C THR A 122 9.91 6.95 -15.23
N LEU A 123 10.22 8.26 -15.28
CA LEU A 123 9.20 9.31 -15.35
C LEU A 123 8.36 9.19 -16.63
N ALA A 124 8.98 9.00 -17.78
CA ALA A 124 8.26 8.86 -19.05
C ALA A 124 7.27 7.68 -19.01
N VAL A 125 7.71 6.51 -18.55
CA VAL A 125 6.84 5.33 -18.38
C VAL A 125 5.72 5.60 -17.37
N ALA A 126 6.02 6.23 -16.24
CA ALA A 126 5.02 6.59 -15.23
C ALA A 126 3.97 7.56 -15.79
N LEU A 127 4.37 8.55 -16.60
CA LEU A 127 3.45 9.49 -17.24
C LEU A 127 2.55 8.80 -18.28
N VAL A 128 3.10 7.87 -19.07
CA VAL A 128 2.31 7.06 -20.01
C VAL A 128 1.30 6.19 -19.28
N ALA A 129 1.72 5.51 -18.21
CA ALA A 129 0.84 4.71 -17.37
C ALA A 129 -0.27 5.57 -16.74
N ALA A 130 0.10 6.72 -16.15
CA ALA A 130 -0.84 7.66 -15.56
C ALA A 130 -1.84 8.20 -16.58
N ALA A 131 -1.38 8.63 -17.77
CA ALA A 131 -2.25 9.09 -18.84
C ALA A 131 -3.21 8.00 -19.31
N SER A 132 -2.74 6.75 -19.43
CA SER A 132 -3.57 5.61 -19.82
C SER A 132 -4.63 5.28 -18.78
N VAL A 133 -4.29 5.35 -17.48
CA VAL A 133 -5.24 5.17 -16.38
C VAL A 133 -6.24 6.33 -16.33
N ALA A 134 -5.81 7.56 -16.53
CA ALA A 134 -6.70 8.73 -16.57
C ALA A 134 -7.65 8.67 -17.78
N ALA A 135 -7.14 8.31 -18.97
CA ALA A 135 -7.93 8.16 -20.18
C ALA A 135 -8.97 7.04 -20.03
N SER A 136 -8.57 5.87 -19.53
CA SER A 136 -9.52 4.80 -19.23
C SER A 136 -10.54 5.21 -18.15
N THR A 137 -10.14 5.98 -17.14
CA THR A 137 -11.10 6.54 -16.14
C THR A 137 -12.11 7.51 -16.78
N ALA A 138 -11.70 8.26 -17.81
CA ALA A 138 -12.57 9.17 -18.54
C ALA A 138 -13.53 8.44 -19.48
N LEU A 139 -13.02 7.45 -20.21
CA LEU A 139 -13.72 6.78 -21.30
C LEU A 139 -14.46 5.50 -20.86
N HIS A 140 -13.80 4.63 -20.09
CA HIS A 140 -14.27 3.29 -19.71
C HIS A 140 -13.81 2.94 -18.27
N ARG A 141 -14.55 3.44 -17.26
CA ARG A 141 -14.16 3.32 -15.85
C ARG A 141 -13.94 1.89 -15.39
N ASP A 142 -14.67 0.93 -15.95
CA ASP A 142 -14.51 -0.50 -15.70
C ASP A 142 -13.13 -1.06 -16.12
N LEU A 143 -12.45 -0.40 -17.07
CA LEU A 143 -11.13 -0.81 -17.54
C LEU A 143 -9.97 -0.20 -16.75
N GLN A 144 -10.19 0.85 -15.95
CA GLN A 144 -9.10 1.61 -15.31
C GLN A 144 -8.16 0.73 -14.46
N ALA A 145 -8.72 -0.25 -13.74
CA ALA A 145 -7.96 -1.17 -12.91
C ALA A 145 -7.17 -2.18 -13.76
N HIS A 146 -7.75 -2.67 -14.86
CA HIS A 146 -7.10 -3.60 -15.78
C HIS A 146 -5.93 -2.93 -16.51
N VAL A 147 -6.11 -1.67 -16.94
CA VAL A 147 -5.04 -0.87 -17.55
C VAL A 147 -3.89 -0.67 -16.56
N ALA A 148 -4.18 -0.23 -15.34
CA ALA A 148 -3.15 -0.08 -14.30
C ALA A 148 -2.44 -1.41 -14.01
N MET A 149 -3.18 -2.52 -13.94
CA MET A 149 -2.62 -3.84 -13.71
C MET A 149 -1.72 -4.31 -14.87
N ALA A 150 -2.07 -4.01 -16.12
CA ALA A 150 -1.24 -4.35 -17.28
C ALA A 150 0.12 -3.64 -17.22
N PHE A 151 0.13 -2.34 -16.92
CA PHE A 151 1.38 -1.60 -16.69
C PHE A 151 2.15 -2.14 -15.49
N LEU A 152 1.47 -2.48 -14.40
CA LEU A 152 2.11 -3.05 -13.21
C LEU A 152 2.76 -4.41 -13.51
N VAL A 153 2.08 -5.32 -14.20
CA VAL A 153 2.64 -6.63 -14.57
C VAL A 153 3.83 -6.49 -15.52
N ALA A 154 3.70 -5.66 -16.58
CA ALA A 154 4.79 -5.41 -17.50
C ALA A 154 6.00 -4.79 -16.77
N GLY A 155 5.75 -3.81 -15.90
CA GLY A 155 6.74 -3.20 -15.05
C GLY A 155 7.42 -4.21 -14.12
N THR A 156 6.65 -5.08 -13.45
CA THR A 156 7.15 -6.17 -12.59
C THR A 156 8.10 -7.09 -13.35
N ILE A 157 7.77 -7.48 -14.58
CA ILE A 157 8.64 -8.33 -15.42
C ILE A 157 9.96 -7.60 -15.73
N VAL A 158 9.88 -6.34 -16.17
CA VAL A 158 11.08 -5.55 -16.50
C VAL A 158 11.97 -5.35 -15.27
N VAL A 159 11.41 -4.93 -14.14
CA VAL A 159 12.21 -4.69 -12.93
C VAL A 159 12.72 -5.99 -12.32
N ALA A 160 12.00 -7.10 -12.43
CA ALA A 160 12.50 -8.40 -12.02
C ALA A 160 13.73 -8.80 -12.85
N LEU A 161 13.69 -8.65 -14.18
CA LEU A 161 14.84 -8.90 -15.04
C LEU A 161 16.02 -7.99 -14.66
N LEU A 162 15.78 -6.69 -14.53
CA LEU A 162 16.83 -5.73 -14.14
C LEU A 162 17.43 -6.05 -12.76
N VAL A 163 16.60 -6.40 -11.78
CA VAL A 163 17.04 -6.78 -10.44
C VAL A 163 17.80 -8.09 -10.45
N MET A 164 17.46 -9.05 -11.31
CA MET A 164 18.19 -10.32 -11.39
C MET A 164 19.53 -10.20 -12.10
N THR A 165 19.63 -9.35 -13.14
CA THR A 165 20.85 -9.23 -13.96
C THR A 165 21.79 -8.12 -13.53
N ALA A 166 21.36 -7.21 -12.64
CA ALA A 166 22.20 -6.12 -12.18
C ALA A 166 23.44 -6.62 -11.44
N ARG A 167 24.59 -5.98 -11.69
CA ARG A 167 25.82 -6.22 -10.92
C ARG A 167 25.72 -5.49 -9.58
N LEU A 168 25.95 -6.20 -8.48
CA LEU A 168 25.93 -5.64 -7.13
C LEU A 168 27.33 -5.15 -6.73
N SER A 169 27.39 -3.98 -6.11
CA SER A 169 28.64 -3.45 -5.56
C SER A 169 28.88 -4.02 -4.14
N GLY A 170 29.40 -5.26 -4.06
CA GLY A 170 29.90 -5.87 -2.82
C GLY A 170 28.92 -5.93 -1.63
N SER A 171 29.46 -6.07 -0.41
CA SER A 171 28.75 -6.39 0.84
C SER A 171 27.90 -5.27 1.47
N GLY A 172 27.57 -4.22 0.72
CA GLY A 172 26.78 -3.06 1.20
C GLY A 172 25.28 -3.32 1.33
N TYR A 173 24.88 -4.48 1.86
CA TYR A 173 23.47 -4.88 1.99
C TYR A 173 22.77 -4.21 3.18
N MET A 174 23.54 -3.90 4.22
CA MET A 174 23.04 -3.21 5.41
C MET A 174 23.75 -1.89 5.59
N ASP A 175 23.03 -0.93 6.13
CA ASP A 175 23.63 0.33 6.54
C ASP A 175 24.51 0.11 7.79
N PRO A 176 25.78 0.54 7.79
CA PRO A 176 26.71 0.29 8.89
C PRO A 176 26.30 0.90 10.24
N ALA A 177 25.55 2.01 10.24
CA ALA A 177 25.11 2.67 11.46
C ALA A 177 23.81 2.04 11.96
N THR A 178 22.88 1.78 11.05
CA THR A 178 21.50 1.43 11.42
C THR A 178 21.25 -0.08 11.47
N HIS A 179 22.09 -0.89 10.81
CA HIS A 179 21.88 -2.33 10.59
C HIS A 179 20.53 -2.66 9.93
N VAL A 180 19.94 -1.69 9.23
CA VAL A 180 18.74 -1.87 8.40
C VAL A 180 19.18 -2.20 6.97
N PRO A 181 18.48 -3.10 6.26
CA PRO A 181 18.79 -3.38 4.87
C PRO A 181 18.61 -2.12 4.00
N VAL A 182 19.54 -1.89 3.08
CA VAL A 182 19.54 -0.73 2.19
C VAL A 182 19.80 -1.13 0.75
N ALA A 183 19.21 -0.41 -0.19
CA ALA A 183 19.41 -0.63 -1.63
C ALA A 183 20.79 -0.16 -2.16
N ALA A 184 21.77 0.05 -1.28
CA ALA A 184 23.05 0.68 -1.62
C ALA A 184 23.93 -0.18 -2.53
N ALA A 185 23.77 -1.51 -2.52
CA ALA A 185 24.51 -2.40 -3.41
C ALA A 185 23.94 -2.43 -4.84
N PHE A 186 22.69 -2.00 -5.06
CA PHE A 186 22.12 -1.90 -6.41
C PHE A 186 22.58 -0.65 -7.15
N PRO A 187 22.71 -0.67 -8.48
CA PRO A 187 23.03 0.52 -9.26
C PRO A 187 21.92 1.59 -9.16
N GLY A 188 22.31 2.86 -9.32
CA GLY A 188 21.42 4.00 -9.12
C GLY A 188 20.16 3.98 -9.98
N TYR A 189 20.22 3.45 -11.21
CA TYR A 189 19.07 3.35 -12.11
C TYR A 189 17.95 2.45 -11.53
N LEU A 190 18.30 1.39 -10.80
CA LEU A 190 17.32 0.52 -10.14
C LEU A 190 16.67 1.26 -8.95
N ARG A 191 17.47 1.97 -8.16
CA ARG A 191 17.00 2.73 -6.99
C ARG A 191 15.97 3.81 -7.35
N VAL A 192 16.18 4.52 -8.46
CA VAL A 192 15.20 5.50 -8.93
C VAL A 192 13.97 4.82 -9.54
N SER A 193 14.13 3.67 -10.21
CA SER A 193 13.02 2.93 -10.83
C SER A 193 12.03 2.32 -9.82
N SER A 194 12.45 2.06 -8.58
CA SER A 194 11.53 1.55 -7.54
C SER A 194 10.57 2.62 -7.00
N VAL A 195 10.92 3.90 -7.16
CA VAL A 195 10.17 5.00 -6.54
C VAL A 195 8.71 5.07 -6.98
N PRO A 196 8.34 4.97 -8.28
CA PRO A 196 6.94 5.03 -8.68
C PRO A 196 6.12 3.82 -8.22
N PHE A 197 6.72 2.65 -8.13
CA PHE A 197 6.06 1.45 -7.61
C PHE A 197 5.72 1.63 -6.13
N ASN A 198 6.71 2.06 -5.34
CA ASN A 198 6.55 2.24 -3.91
C ASN A 198 5.66 3.45 -3.58
N ALA A 199 6.08 4.64 -4.00
CA ALA A 199 5.36 5.88 -3.69
C ALA A 199 4.02 5.97 -4.40
N GLY A 200 3.95 5.61 -5.69
CA GLY A 200 2.68 5.61 -6.43
C GLY A 200 1.68 4.60 -5.89
N GLY A 201 2.14 3.37 -5.59
CA GLY A 201 1.32 2.33 -4.96
C GLY A 201 0.86 2.69 -3.55
N GLY A 202 1.79 3.17 -2.72
CA GLY A 202 1.50 3.61 -1.34
C GLY A 202 0.53 4.78 -1.29
N LEU A 203 0.73 5.81 -2.12
CA LEU A 203 -0.20 6.93 -2.24
C LEU A 203 -1.58 6.47 -2.72
N ALA A 204 -1.66 5.56 -3.70
CA ALA A 204 -2.93 5.00 -4.15
C ALA A 204 -3.66 4.24 -3.02
N LEU A 205 -2.95 3.46 -2.21
CA LEU A 205 -3.51 2.77 -1.05
C LEU A 205 -4.04 3.76 0.00
N VAL A 206 -3.23 4.75 0.38
CA VAL A 206 -3.62 5.77 1.37
C VAL A 206 -4.80 6.60 0.88
N PHE A 207 -4.74 7.14 -0.34
CA PHE A 207 -5.82 7.94 -0.89
C PHE A 207 -7.09 7.13 -1.09
N GLY A 208 -7.01 5.85 -1.44
CA GLY A 208 -8.19 5.00 -1.57
C GLY A 208 -8.86 4.69 -0.23
N ALA A 209 -8.06 4.51 0.82
CA ALA A 209 -8.55 4.37 2.18
C ALA A 209 -9.24 5.66 2.67
N LEU A 210 -8.60 6.83 2.48
CA LEU A 210 -9.19 8.14 2.81
C LEU A 210 -10.45 8.44 1.98
N TYR A 211 -10.44 8.12 0.68
CA TYR A 211 -11.59 8.26 -0.20
C TYR A 211 -12.76 7.40 0.26
N SER A 212 -12.49 6.16 0.67
CA SER A 212 -13.50 5.27 1.24
C SER A 212 -14.07 5.83 2.54
N ALA A 213 -13.23 6.31 3.46
CA ALA A 213 -13.69 6.94 4.69
C ALA A 213 -14.60 8.15 4.42
N TYR A 214 -14.22 9.00 3.46
CA TYR A 214 -15.00 10.17 3.04
C TYR A 214 -16.40 9.81 2.53
N ILE A 215 -16.53 8.69 1.80
CA ILE A 215 -17.82 8.26 1.25
C ILE A 215 -18.82 7.91 2.35
N TYR A 216 -18.36 7.24 3.40
CA TYR A 216 -19.21 6.67 4.46
C TYR A 216 -19.36 7.55 5.70
N MET A 217 -18.55 8.58 5.89
CA MET A 217 -18.68 9.49 7.03
C MET A 217 -19.76 10.59 6.81
N PRO A 218 -20.32 11.17 7.89
CA PRO A 218 -21.25 12.30 7.78
C PRO A 218 -20.63 13.47 7.04
N LYS A 219 -21.25 13.92 5.94
CA LYS A 219 -20.65 14.89 5.01
C LYS A 219 -20.99 16.33 5.40
N LYS A 220 -19.96 17.15 5.57
CA LYS A 220 -20.05 18.62 5.61
C LYS A 220 -19.44 19.21 4.35
N ARG A 221 -20.26 19.88 3.53
CA ARG A 221 -19.83 20.51 2.28
C ARG A 221 -19.52 21.99 2.52
N ALA A 222 -18.30 22.27 2.98
CA ALA A 222 -17.81 23.65 3.18
C ALA A 222 -17.48 24.35 1.84
N LEU A 223 -17.04 23.60 0.84
CA LEU A 223 -16.72 24.09 -0.50
C LEU A 223 -17.55 23.39 -1.58
N ALA A 224 -17.86 24.14 -2.64
CA ALA A 224 -18.58 23.65 -3.81
C ALA A 224 -17.74 22.65 -4.62
N ALA A 225 -18.36 21.57 -5.10
CA ALA A 225 -17.70 20.50 -5.84
C ALA A 225 -16.96 20.96 -7.11
N ARG A 226 -17.34 22.11 -7.70
CA ARG A 226 -16.67 22.71 -8.86
C ARG A 226 -15.19 23.08 -8.60
N LEU A 227 -14.79 23.26 -7.34
CA LEU A 227 -13.39 23.53 -6.96
C LEU A 227 -12.53 22.25 -6.94
N GLY A 228 -13.06 21.11 -7.39
CA GLY A 228 -12.30 19.90 -7.64
C GLY A 228 -11.59 19.35 -6.40
N VAL A 229 -10.28 19.09 -6.52
CA VAL A 229 -9.45 18.49 -5.46
C VAL A 229 -9.45 19.35 -4.19
N LEU A 230 -9.47 20.68 -4.32
CA LEU A 230 -9.53 21.58 -3.16
C LEU A 230 -10.83 21.37 -2.36
N ALA A 231 -11.96 21.21 -3.06
CA ALA A 231 -13.22 20.90 -2.40
C ALA A 231 -13.18 19.52 -1.72
N ILE A 232 -12.57 18.51 -2.34
CA ILE A 232 -12.43 17.17 -1.74
C ILE A 232 -11.64 17.27 -0.42
N ALA A 233 -10.48 17.92 -0.44
CA ALA A 233 -9.63 18.07 0.73
C ALA A 233 -10.34 18.85 1.86
N VAL A 234 -10.87 20.04 1.55
CA VAL A 234 -11.52 20.88 2.58
C VAL A 234 -12.79 20.22 3.12
N ASN A 235 -13.62 19.62 2.26
CA ASN A 235 -14.83 18.94 2.70
C ASN A 235 -14.51 17.68 3.52
N PHE A 236 -13.40 16.98 3.22
CA PHE A 236 -12.93 15.87 4.04
C PHE A 236 -12.66 16.33 5.47
N PHE A 237 -11.79 17.32 5.67
CA PHE A 237 -11.47 17.83 7.00
C PHE A 237 -12.67 18.44 7.72
N ALA A 238 -13.53 19.16 6.99
CA ALA A 238 -14.77 19.73 7.55
C ALA A 238 -15.75 18.66 8.05
N SER A 239 -15.67 17.43 7.53
CA SER A 239 -16.53 16.31 7.91
C SER A 239 -16.03 15.52 9.13
N LEU A 240 -14.74 15.66 9.50
CA LEU A 240 -14.13 14.91 10.60
C LEU A 240 -14.79 15.15 11.96
N PRO A 241 -15.13 16.38 12.40
CA PRO A 241 -15.77 16.58 13.70
C PRO A 241 -17.13 15.87 13.80
N GLY A 242 -17.88 15.84 12.69
CA GLY A 242 -19.14 15.11 12.61
C GLY A 242 -18.93 13.60 12.68
N ALA A 243 -17.89 13.09 12.02
CA ALA A 243 -17.50 11.68 12.07
C ALA A 243 -17.08 11.25 13.48
N VAL A 244 -16.28 12.06 14.18
CA VAL A 244 -15.86 11.83 15.58
C VAL A 244 -17.08 11.81 16.51
N THR A 245 -17.98 12.79 16.36
CA THR A 245 -19.22 12.82 17.14
C THR A 245 -20.08 11.58 16.89
N ALA A 246 -20.19 11.14 15.64
CA ALA A 246 -20.93 9.93 15.27
C ALA A 246 -20.27 8.66 15.82
N LEU A 247 -18.93 8.61 15.88
CA LEU A 247 -18.18 7.50 16.46
C LEU A 247 -18.50 7.34 17.95
N PHE A 248 -18.40 8.43 18.73
CA PHE A 248 -18.72 8.41 20.16
C PHE A 248 -20.19 8.09 20.44
N ARG A 249 -21.09 8.36 19.50
CA ARG A 249 -22.52 8.02 19.60
C ARG A 249 -22.85 6.61 19.11
N GLY A 250 -21.87 5.83 18.65
CA GLY A 250 -22.11 4.49 18.08
C GLY A 250 -22.93 4.50 16.79
N LYS A 251 -23.01 5.64 16.08
CA LYS A 251 -23.79 5.82 14.85
C LYS A 251 -22.93 5.89 13.58
N LEU A 252 -21.61 5.77 13.72
CA LEU A 252 -20.69 5.83 12.59
C LEU A 252 -20.64 4.48 11.88
N ASN A 253 -20.70 4.50 10.54
CA ASN A 253 -20.51 3.31 9.74
C ASN A 253 -19.12 2.68 10.03
N SER A 254 -19.07 1.39 10.32
CA SER A 254 -17.85 0.62 10.65
C SER A 254 -16.73 0.74 9.61
N ARG A 255 -17.07 1.01 8.35
CA ARG A 255 -16.09 1.22 7.27
C ARG A 255 -15.23 2.45 7.50
N VAL A 256 -15.75 3.49 8.18
CA VAL A 256 -15.00 4.73 8.41
C VAL A 256 -13.79 4.48 9.34
N PRO A 257 -13.95 3.98 10.59
CA PRO A 257 -12.79 3.69 11.43
C PRO A 257 -11.89 2.61 10.81
N ALA A 258 -12.46 1.60 10.14
CA ALA A 258 -11.69 0.57 9.44
C ALA A 258 -10.75 1.16 8.37
N THR A 259 -11.28 2.01 7.49
CA THR A 259 -10.49 2.60 6.39
C THR A 259 -9.55 3.69 6.89
N MET A 260 -9.87 4.40 7.98
CA MET A 260 -8.91 5.30 8.63
C MET A 260 -7.73 4.55 9.25
N LEU A 261 -7.95 3.40 9.90
CA LEU A 261 -6.87 2.54 10.39
C LEU A 261 -5.96 2.06 9.26
N ILE A 262 -6.54 1.65 8.13
CA ILE A 262 -5.79 1.27 6.93
C ILE A 262 -4.97 2.45 6.38
N ALA A 263 -5.56 3.65 6.31
CA ALA A 263 -4.88 4.85 5.84
C ALA A 263 -3.67 5.21 6.73
N VAL A 264 -3.86 5.20 8.05
CA VAL A 264 -2.78 5.44 9.01
C VAL A 264 -1.71 4.35 8.90
N GLY A 265 -2.12 3.08 8.89
CA GLY A 265 -1.19 1.96 8.77
C GLY A 265 -0.35 1.99 7.49
N ALA A 266 -0.94 2.40 6.36
CA ALA A 266 -0.23 2.55 5.09
C ALA A 266 0.73 3.77 5.07
N LEU A 267 0.46 4.81 5.87
CA LEU A 267 1.33 5.99 5.98
C LEU A 267 2.56 5.76 6.85
N ILE A 268 2.44 4.93 7.91
CA ILE A 268 3.50 4.74 8.91
C ILE A 268 4.83 4.32 8.27
N PRO A 269 4.92 3.27 7.42
CA PRO A 269 6.20 2.87 6.82
C PRO A 269 6.86 3.97 5.99
N GLY A 270 6.07 4.82 5.31
CA GLY A 270 6.58 5.97 4.57
C GLY A 270 7.19 7.05 5.48
N VAL A 271 6.55 7.30 6.63
CA VAL A 271 7.06 8.23 7.65
C VAL A 271 8.30 7.68 8.33
N THR A 272 8.31 6.42 8.75
CA THR A 272 9.47 5.82 9.43
C THR A 272 10.67 5.65 8.50
N SER A 273 10.45 5.33 7.22
CA SER A 273 11.51 5.36 6.19
C SER A 273 12.12 6.76 6.03
N SER A 274 11.30 7.82 6.14
CA SER A 274 11.78 9.20 6.12
C SER A 274 12.55 9.57 7.39
N LEU A 275 12.08 9.13 8.57
CA LEU A 275 12.76 9.32 9.86
C LEU A 275 14.12 8.63 9.93
N ASN A 276 14.29 7.51 9.23
CA ASN A 276 15.60 6.85 9.10
C ASN A 276 16.66 7.79 8.50
N ARG A 277 16.25 8.75 7.64
CA ARG A 277 17.16 9.76 7.07
C ARG A 277 17.66 10.77 8.10
N PHE A 278 16.99 10.89 9.24
CA PHE A 278 17.38 11.72 10.39
C PHE A 278 18.08 10.91 11.50
N GLY A 279 18.48 9.66 11.22
CA GLY A 279 19.19 8.80 12.17
C GLY A 279 18.29 8.07 13.17
N VAL A 280 16.96 8.07 12.99
CA VAL A 280 16.02 7.34 13.85
C VAL A 280 15.74 5.95 13.28
N THR A 281 16.58 4.99 13.64
CA THR A 281 16.73 3.70 12.96
C THR A 281 15.82 2.59 13.50
N TRP A 282 15.52 2.62 14.80
CA TRP A 282 14.60 1.68 15.46
C TRP A 282 13.18 1.75 14.90
N SER A 283 12.85 2.86 14.23
CA SER A 283 11.52 3.12 13.68
C SER A 283 11.23 2.32 12.41
N PHE A 284 12.23 1.79 11.68
CA PHE A 284 12.01 1.11 10.41
C PHE A 284 11.15 -0.15 10.57
N PHE A 285 11.68 -1.19 11.23
CA PHE A 285 10.96 -2.45 11.45
C PHE A 285 9.71 -2.28 12.31
N LEU A 286 9.75 -1.35 13.27
CA LEU A 286 8.58 -1.03 14.08
C LEU A 286 7.47 -0.39 13.23
N GLY A 287 7.83 0.52 12.33
CA GLY A 287 6.89 1.19 11.45
C GLY A 287 6.22 0.23 10.49
N GLU A 288 6.97 -0.72 9.94
CA GLU A 288 6.41 -1.80 9.11
C GLU A 288 5.45 -2.68 9.91
N PHE A 289 5.88 -3.15 11.09
CA PHE A 289 5.02 -4.00 11.93
C PHE A 289 3.75 -3.26 12.39
N LEU A 290 3.90 -2.05 12.93
CA LEU A 290 2.77 -1.24 13.39
C LEU A 290 1.84 -0.87 12.23
N GLY A 291 2.41 -0.52 11.08
CA GLY A 291 1.65 -0.27 9.86
C GLY A 291 0.79 -1.46 9.47
N LEU A 292 1.38 -2.66 9.42
CA LEU A 292 0.69 -3.90 9.13
C LEU A 292 -0.38 -4.25 10.17
N VAL A 293 -0.09 -4.07 11.47
CA VAL A 293 -1.05 -4.29 12.56
C VAL A 293 -2.26 -3.38 12.41
N LEU A 294 -2.07 -2.10 12.08
CA LEU A 294 -3.18 -1.17 11.87
C LEU A 294 -3.99 -1.50 10.62
N ILE A 295 -3.34 -1.89 9.51
CA ILE A 295 -4.05 -2.34 8.31
C ILE A 295 -4.87 -3.60 8.64
N PHE A 296 -4.29 -4.56 9.36
CA PHE A 296 -4.97 -5.78 9.77
C PHE A 296 -6.14 -5.49 10.73
N ALA A 297 -5.94 -4.65 11.74
CA ALA A 297 -7.01 -4.21 12.65
C ALA A 297 -8.14 -3.51 11.89
N GLY A 298 -7.81 -2.62 10.96
CA GLY A 298 -8.79 -1.98 10.08
C GLY A 298 -9.60 -3.00 9.25
N PHE A 299 -8.93 -4.02 8.73
CA PHE A 299 -9.59 -5.14 8.04
C PHE A 299 -10.53 -5.93 8.97
N LEU A 300 -10.12 -6.22 10.20
CA LEU A 300 -10.96 -6.91 11.21
C LEU A 300 -12.21 -6.09 11.61
N VAL A 301 -12.09 -4.76 11.65
CA VAL A 301 -13.19 -3.85 12.02
C VAL A 301 -14.25 -3.71 10.91
N SER A 302 -13.88 -3.92 9.64
CA SER A 302 -14.82 -3.79 8.52
C SER A 302 -15.91 -4.88 8.57
N GLU A 303 -17.15 -4.50 8.90
CA GLU A 303 -18.29 -5.42 9.11
C GLU A 303 -18.64 -6.31 7.90
N GLU A 304 -18.22 -5.95 6.68
CA GLU A 304 -18.39 -6.81 5.50
C GLU A 304 -17.47 -8.05 5.48
N MET A 305 -16.40 -8.05 6.30
CA MET A 305 -15.35 -9.06 6.33
C MET A 305 -15.57 -10.13 7.43
N PHE A 306 -16.32 -9.83 8.50
CA PHE A 306 -16.53 -10.77 9.61
C PHE A 306 -17.97 -10.84 10.09
N ARG A 307 -18.67 -11.85 9.56
CA ARG A 307 -19.59 -12.65 10.38
C ARG A 307 -18.85 -13.84 11.01
N ASN A 308 -17.84 -14.40 10.31
CA ASN A 308 -17.02 -15.54 10.74
C ASN A 308 -15.56 -15.40 10.26
N VAL A 309 -14.56 -15.48 11.14
CA VAL A 309 -13.16 -15.78 10.78
C VAL A 309 -13.08 -17.27 10.48
N ARG A 310 -12.69 -17.63 9.25
CA ARG A 310 -12.55 -19.02 8.83
C ARG A 310 -11.21 -19.26 8.14
N ILE A 311 -10.58 -20.40 8.42
CA ILE A 311 -9.46 -20.96 7.65
C ILE A 311 -9.78 -22.45 7.48
N GLY A 312 -10.48 -22.82 6.41
CA GLY A 312 -11.03 -24.18 6.23
C GLY A 312 -12.20 -24.53 7.16
N THR A 313 -12.14 -24.15 8.44
CA THR A 313 -13.21 -24.24 9.45
C THR A 313 -13.43 -22.87 10.13
N THR A 314 -14.56 -22.69 10.83
CA THR A 314 -14.81 -21.45 11.58
C THR A 314 -13.95 -21.40 12.83
N ILE A 315 -13.05 -20.43 12.90
CA ILE A 315 -12.18 -20.20 14.06
C ILE A 315 -12.85 -19.25 15.05
N TRP A 316 -13.59 -18.25 14.57
CA TRP A 316 -14.26 -17.27 15.42
C TRP A 316 -15.49 -16.70 14.73
N SER A 317 -16.59 -16.49 15.46
CA SER A 317 -17.78 -15.78 14.96
C SER A 317 -18.10 -14.63 15.90
N ARG A 318 -18.37 -13.45 15.36
CA ARG A 318 -18.86 -12.33 16.16
C ARG A 318 -20.35 -12.56 16.44
N GLY A 319 -20.72 -12.71 17.72
CA GLY A 319 -22.13 -12.82 18.14
C GLY A 319 -22.93 -11.59 17.75
N HIS A 320 -24.24 -11.74 17.54
CA HIS A 320 -25.15 -10.64 17.18
C HIS A 320 -24.91 -9.42 18.08
N SER A 321 -24.38 -8.33 17.52
CA SER A 321 -24.84 -7.02 17.98
C SER A 321 -26.20 -6.85 17.35
N THR A 322 -27.25 -7.01 18.14
CA THR A 322 -28.57 -6.48 17.83
C THR A 322 -28.38 -5.05 17.36
N SER A 323 -28.43 -4.80 16.04
CA SER A 323 -28.66 -3.44 15.57
C SER A 323 -30.01 -3.04 16.16
N LEU A 324 -30.07 -1.85 16.76
CA LEU A 324 -31.30 -1.22 17.23
C LEU A 324 -32.25 -0.86 16.06
N GLU A 325 -32.23 -1.64 14.97
CA GLU A 325 -33.09 -1.51 13.80
C GLU A 325 -34.40 -2.30 13.96
N SER A 326 -34.61 -3.01 15.08
CA SER A 326 -35.89 -3.68 15.39
C SER A 326 -36.80 -2.89 16.34
N GLU A 327 -36.48 -1.64 16.69
CA GLU A 327 -37.32 -0.81 17.58
C GLU A 327 -37.86 0.48 16.93
N VAL A 328 -37.81 0.59 15.61
CA VAL A 328 -38.57 1.65 14.91
C VAL A 328 -39.23 1.07 13.67
N GLY A 329 -40.48 0.62 13.87
CA GLY A 329 -41.58 0.61 12.88
C GLY A 329 -41.37 -0.14 11.58
#